data_AF-A0A7I8MYZ5-F1
#
_entry.id   AF-A0A7I8MYZ5-F1
#
_cell.length_a   1.000
_cell.length_b   1.000
_cell.length_c   1.000
_cell.angle_alpha   90.00
_cell.angle_beta   90.00
_cell.angle_gamma   90.00
#
_symmetry.space_group_name_H-M   'P 1'
#
loop_
_entity.id
_entity.type
_entity.pdbx_description
1 polymer ?
#
loop_
_entity_poly.entity_id
_entity_poly.type
_entity_poly.pdbx_seq_one_letter_code
_entity_poly.pdbx_strand_id
1 'polypeptide(L)'
;MNLFECTNCLHPAFFENTPDKLDRFRTVFGDERVGYRDSLKKYYSDGPPNDWREHYVSAYSTAHPWEEWAETWAHYMHLVDSLETAYALGLTLHPRVKNRDKIRMEANFDPYSSHAFDPIVDACLPLVLAINSINRSMGQPDLYPFVVPSDVLGKLRFIHKIIHEHRA
;
A
#
# COMPACT_ATOMS: atom_id res chain seq x y z
N MET A 1 1.73 3.16 19.04
CA MET A 1 2.77 3.76 18.20
C MET A 1 2.05 4.45 17.05
N ASN A 2 2.04 5.77 17.07
CA ASN A 2 1.31 6.58 16.08
C ASN A 2 2.16 6.60 14.81
N LEU A 3 1.55 6.69 13.63
CA LEU A 3 2.25 6.64 12.33
C LEU A 3 3.42 7.61 12.15
N PHE A 4 3.43 8.69 12.93
CA PHE A 4 4.55 9.64 13.00
C PHE A 4 5.88 8.98 13.45
N GLU A 5 5.84 7.85 14.16
CA GLU A 5 7.02 7.15 14.67
C GLU A 5 7.69 6.21 13.65
N CYS A 6 7.07 5.93 12.49
CA CYS A 6 7.68 5.09 11.43
C CYS A 6 8.33 5.91 10.31
N THR A 7 8.77 7.14 10.58
CA THR A 7 9.55 7.95 9.61
C THR A 7 10.83 7.25 9.17
N ASN A 8 11.38 6.38 10.03
CA ASN A 8 12.57 5.58 9.73
C ASN A 8 12.31 4.38 8.80
N CYS A 9 11.04 3.99 8.61
CA CYS A 9 10.66 2.80 7.82
C CYS A 9 10.89 3.00 6.31
N LEU A 10 11.06 4.25 5.87
CA LEU A 10 11.49 4.63 4.53
C LEU A 10 13.02 4.65 4.37
N HIS A 11 13.77 4.65 5.47
CA HIS A 11 15.23 4.75 5.42
C HIS A 11 15.86 3.35 5.29
N PRO A 12 16.93 3.17 4.50
CA PRO A 12 17.68 1.91 4.46
C PRO A 12 18.14 1.43 5.85
N ALA A 13 18.27 2.36 6.80
CA ALA A 13 18.56 2.07 8.21
C ALA A 13 17.52 1.18 8.90
N PHE A 14 16.28 1.16 8.41
CA PHE A 14 15.28 0.21 8.88
C PHE A 14 15.74 -1.26 8.72
N PHE A 15 16.57 -1.51 7.72
CA PHE A 15 17.12 -2.82 7.40
C PHE A 15 18.57 -3.00 7.88
N GLU A 16 19.17 -1.99 8.51
CA GLU A 16 20.52 -2.09 9.06
C GLU A 16 20.58 -3.19 10.13
N ASN A 17 21.64 -4.00 10.09
CA ASN A 17 21.89 -5.11 11.01
C ASN A 17 20.84 -6.24 11.02
N THR A 18 19.97 -6.32 10.00
CA THR A 18 19.01 -7.44 9.84
C THR A 18 19.10 -8.10 8.46
N PRO A 19 20.12 -8.95 8.23
CA PRO A 19 20.35 -9.62 6.94
C PRO A 19 19.12 -10.41 6.44
N ASP A 20 18.41 -11.10 7.33
CA ASP A 20 17.19 -11.85 7.00
C ASP A 20 16.08 -10.95 6.42
N LYS A 21 15.92 -9.74 6.96
CA LYS A 21 14.93 -8.77 6.45
C LYS A 21 15.30 -8.27 5.06
N LEU A 22 16.59 -8.06 4.79
CA LEU A 22 17.07 -7.70 3.45
C LEU A 22 16.89 -8.83 2.44
N ASP A 23 17.13 -10.08 2.83
CA ASP A 23 16.95 -11.20 1.90
C ASP A 23 15.46 -11.41 1.54
N ARG A 24 14.56 -11.22 2.51
CA ARG A 24 13.11 -11.20 2.24
C ARG A 24 12.70 -9.98 1.42
N PHE A 25 13.27 -8.80 1.69
CA PHE A 25 13.06 -7.60 0.88
C PHE A 25 13.42 -7.87 -0.58
N ARG A 26 14.60 -8.46 -0.84
CA ARG A 26 15.09 -8.78 -2.19
C ARG A 26 14.20 -9.76 -2.93
N THR A 27 13.58 -10.67 -2.19
CA THR A 27 12.60 -11.62 -2.75
C THR A 27 11.33 -10.90 -3.23
N VAL A 28 10.97 -9.77 -2.61
CA VAL A 28 9.70 -9.06 -2.86
C VAL A 28 9.86 -7.85 -3.79
N PHE A 29 10.94 -7.07 -3.64
CA PHE A 29 11.20 -5.80 -4.33
C PHE A 29 12.40 -5.85 -5.29
N GLY A 30 13.13 -6.97 -5.31
CA GLY A 30 14.34 -7.12 -6.11
C GLY A 30 15.61 -6.63 -5.41
N ASP A 31 16.74 -6.78 -6.11
CA ASP A 31 18.08 -6.53 -5.55
C ASP A 31 18.38 -5.03 -5.46
N GLU A 32 18.35 -4.49 -4.25
CA GLU A 32 18.57 -3.08 -3.95
C GLU A 32 20.02 -2.61 -4.12
N ARG A 33 20.96 -3.54 -4.36
CA ARG A 33 22.38 -3.23 -4.56
C ARG A 33 22.68 -2.72 -5.97
N VAL A 34 21.71 -2.76 -6.87
CA VAL A 34 21.83 -2.14 -8.19
C VAL A 34 22.15 -0.65 -8.04
N GLY A 35 22.92 -0.09 -8.98
CA GLY A 35 23.36 1.30 -8.89
C GLY A 35 22.17 2.25 -8.94
N TYR A 36 21.84 2.91 -7.82
CA TYR A 36 20.69 3.80 -7.70
C TYR A 36 20.64 4.87 -8.80
N ARG A 37 21.74 5.61 -8.97
CA ARG A 37 21.84 6.68 -9.99
C ARG A 37 21.68 6.18 -11.41
N ASP A 38 22.23 5.01 -11.71
CA ASP A 38 22.18 4.45 -13.07
C ASP A 38 20.81 3.84 -13.37
N SER A 39 20.14 3.28 -12.36
CA SER A 39 18.76 2.81 -12.46
C SER A 39 17.79 3.96 -12.74
N LEU A 40 17.94 5.09 -12.03
CA LEU A 40 17.16 6.31 -12.31
C LEU A 40 17.41 6.85 -13.72
N LYS A 41 18.67 6.93 -14.17
CA LYS A 41 18.97 7.36 -15.54
C LYS A 41 18.31 6.46 -16.57
N LYS A 42 18.37 5.14 -16.36
CA LYS A 42 17.70 4.16 -17.22
C LYS A 42 16.20 4.39 -17.24
N TYR A 43 15.56 4.57 -16.08
CA TYR A 43 14.14 4.87 -16.00
C TYR A 43 13.74 6.15 -16.75
N TYR A 44 14.49 7.25 -16.60
CA TYR A 44 14.18 8.49 -17.32
C TYR A 44 14.47 8.40 -18.84
N SER A 45 15.36 7.51 -19.27
CA SER A 45 15.64 7.24 -20.69
C SER A 45 14.59 6.33 -21.33
N ASP A 46 14.29 5.20 -20.68
CA ASP A 46 13.55 4.10 -21.28
C ASP A 46 12.07 4.10 -20.86
N GLY A 47 11.73 4.77 -19.75
CA GLY A 47 10.43 4.71 -19.12
C GLY A 47 10.18 3.42 -18.32
N PRO A 48 8.99 3.27 -17.71
CA PRO A 48 8.57 2.02 -17.08
C PRO A 48 8.27 0.92 -18.11
N PRO A 49 8.38 -0.37 -17.75
CA PRO A 49 7.86 -1.48 -18.54
C PRO A 49 6.37 -1.32 -18.89
N ASN A 50 5.92 -1.82 -20.05
CA ASN A 50 4.52 -1.62 -20.50
C ASN A 50 3.46 -2.21 -19.56
N ASP A 51 3.82 -3.30 -18.88
CA ASP A 51 3.01 -4.06 -17.92
C ASP A 51 3.15 -3.57 -16.47
N TRP A 52 3.80 -2.42 -16.23
CA TRP A 52 4.07 -1.95 -14.87
C TRP A 52 2.83 -1.89 -13.97
N ARG A 53 1.64 -1.59 -14.53
CA ARG A 53 0.37 -1.48 -13.78
C ARG A 53 -0.09 -2.80 -13.16
N GLU A 54 0.43 -3.92 -13.64
CA GLU A 54 0.09 -5.26 -13.13
C GLU A 54 0.95 -5.63 -11.91
N HIS A 55 2.11 -4.98 -11.75
CA HIS A 55 3.12 -5.37 -10.77
C HIS A 55 3.45 -4.28 -9.75
N TYR A 56 3.20 -3.01 -10.06
CA TYR A 56 3.68 -1.86 -9.28
C TYR A 56 2.57 -0.86 -8.95
N VAL A 57 2.69 -0.16 -7.82
CA VAL A 57 1.74 0.89 -7.40
C VAL A 57 1.81 2.14 -8.28
N SER A 58 2.99 2.42 -8.84
CA SER A 58 3.23 3.57 -9.71
C SER A 58 4.27 3.22 -10.77
N ALA A 59 4.30 3.98 -11.86
CA ALA A 59 5.35 3.86 -12.86
C ALA A 59 6.73 4.11 -12.24
N TYR A 60 6.84 5.06 -11.31
CA TYR A 60 8.09 5.42 -10.67
C TYR A 60 8.64 4.32 -9.75
N SER A 61 7.76 3.45 -9.24
CA SER A 61 8.16 2.26 -8.49
C SER A 61 9.09 1.34 -9.30
N THR A 62 9.04 1.36 -10.63
CA THR A 62 9.92 0.53 -11.46
C THR A 62 11.35 1.08 -11.57
N ALA A 63 11.61 2.26 -11.00
CA ALA A 63 12.87 2.96 -11.21
C ALA A 63 14.02 2.37 -10.37
N HIS A 64 13.71 1.84 -9.18
CA HIS A 64 14.68 1.21 -8.29
C HIS A 64 13.94 0.44 -7.17
N PRO A 65 14.48 -0.67 -6.63
CA PRO A 65 13.86 -1.40 -5.50
C PRO A 65 13.53 -0.52 -4.28
N TRP A 66 14.40 0.44 -3.96
CA TRP A 66 14.11 1.43 -2.90
C TRP A 66 12.97 2.40 -3.24
N GLU A 67 12.78 2.77 -4.51
CA GLU A 67 11.63 3.59 -4.91
C GLU A 67 10.34 2.76 -4.86
N GLU A 68 10.40 1.50 -5.27
CA GLU A 68 9.29 0.58 -5.14
C GLU A 68 8.84 0.42 -3.68
N TRP A 69 9.80 0.23 -2.76
CA TRP A 69 9.54 0.19 -1.33
C TRP A 69 8.87 1.46 -0.84
N ALA A 70 9.42 2.64 -1.18
CA ALA A 70 8.91 3.92 -0.72
C ALA A 70 7.49 4.20 -1.23
N GLU A 71 7.23 3.95 -2.52
CA GLU A 71 5.92 4.15 -3.13
C GLU A 71 4.89 3.16 -2.57
N THR A 72 5.27 1.88 -2.41
CA THR A 72 4.37 0.86 -1.84
C THR A 72 4.09 1.12 -0.36
N TRP A 73 5.08 1.63 0.38
CA TRP A 73 4.92 2.08 1.75
C TRP A 73 3.93 3.24 1.85
N ALA A 74 4.10 4.29 1.03
CA ALA A 74 3.18 5.41 0.99
C ALA A 74 1.75 4.95 0.68
N HIS A 75 1.60 4.01 -0.26
CA HIS A 75 0.31 3.41 -0.58
C HIS A 75 -0.30 2.64 0.59
N TYR A 76 0.50 1.82 1.29
CA TYR A 76 0.09 1.12 2.51
C TYR A 76 -0.44 2.10 3.57
N MET A 77 0.27 3.20 3.80
CA MET A 77 -0.14 4.25 4.74
C MET A 77 -1.50 4.83 4.35
N HIS A 78 -1.68 5.21 3.08
CA HIS A 78 -2.97 5.72 2.63
C HIS A 78 -4.13 4.76 2.88
N LEU A 79 -3.93 3.45 2.72
CA LEU A 79 -4.97 2.45 3.01
C LEU A 79 -5.29 2.39 4.50
N VAL A 80 -4.26 2.24 5.35
CA VAL A 80 -4.44 2.09 6.79
C VAL A 80 -5.00 3.36 7.43
N ASP A 81 -4.49 4.53 7.06
CA ASP A 81 -4.92 5.82 7.61
C ASP A 81 -6.36 6.14 7.23
N SER A 82 -6.74 5.84 5.98
CA SER A 82 -8.12 6.03 5.51
C SER A 82 -9.08 5.12 6.27
N LEU A 83 -8.69 3.86 6.49
CA LEU A 83 -9.51 2.92 7.24
C LEU A 83 -9.56 3.26 8.74
N GLU A 84 -8.47 3.76 9.32
CA GLU A 84 -8.49 4.20 10.71
C GLU A 84 -9.37 5.43 10.89
N THR A 85 -9.32 6.39 9.96
CA THR A 85 -10.26 7.51 9.96
C THR A 85 -11.70 7.01 9.87
N ALA A 86 -11.98 6.02 9.02
CA ALA A 86 -13.30 5.42 8.91
C ALA A 86 -13.73 4.72 10.21
N TYR A 87 -12.81 4.01 10.88
CA TYR A 87 -13.03 3.37 12.19
C TYR A 87 -13.32 4.41 13.27
N ALA A 88 -12.51 5.46 13.38
CA ALA A 88 -12.68 6.53 14.36
C ALA A 88 -14.01 7.28 14.20
N LEU A 89 -14.52 7.36 12.97
CA LEU A 89 -15.82 7.97 12.65
C LEU A 89 -17.00 6.98 12.70
N GLY A 90 -16.76 5.70 12.98
CA GLY A 90 -17.80 4.67 13.02
C GLY A 90 -18.47 4.42 11.67
N LEU A 91 -17.74 4.59 10.56
CA LEU A 91 -18.29 4.43 9.22
C LEU A 91 -18.63 2.96 8.94
N THR A 92 -19.83 2.75 8.43
CA THR A 92 -20.30 1.46 7.94
C THR A 92 -20.95 1.65 6.57
N LEU A 93 -20.72 0.69 5.68
CA LEU A 93 -21.32 0.65 4.35
C LEU A 93 -22.32 -0.49 4.30
N HIS A 94 -23.59 -0.14 4.09
CA HIS A 94 -24.69 -1.07 3.86
C HIS A 94 -25.33 -0.83 2.48
N PRO A 95 -24.74 -1.36 1.39
CA PRO A 95 -25.16 -1.03 0.05
C PRO A 95 -26.54 -1.60 -0.31
N ARG A 96 -27.30 -0.82 -1.08
CA ARG A 96 -28.66 -1.18 -1.55
C ARG A 96 -28.66 -1.65 -3.01
N VAL A 97 -27.57 -2.24 -3.47
CA VAL A 97 -27.39 -2.71 -4.86
C VAL A 97 -27.30 -4.23 -4.93
N LYS A 98 -27.41 -4.79 -6.15
CA LYS A 98 -27.13 -6.21 -6.40
C LYS A 98 -25.67 -6.52 -6.01
N ASN A 99 -25.41 -7.72 -5.45
CA ASN A 99 -24.11 -8.12 -4.90
C ASN A 99 -23.62 -7.32 -3.67
N ARG A 100 -24.55 -6.82 -2.84
CA ARG A 100 -24.25 -6.05 -1.62
C ARG A 100 -23.20 -6.68 -0.70
N ASP A 101 -23.12 -8.00 -0.64
CA ASP A 101 -22.21 -8.69 0.28
C ASP A 101 -20.73 -8.50 -0.10
N LYS A 102 -20.45 -8.15 -1.37
CA LYS A 102 -19.08 -7.87 -1.85
C LYS A 102 -18.59 -6.45 -1.56
N ILE A 103 -19.49 -5.56 -1.15
CA ILE A 103 -19.22 -4.12 -0.95
C ILE A 103 -19.75 -3.62 0.39
N ARG A 104 -20.26 -4.52 1.23
CA ARG A 104 -20.51 -4.26 2.63
C ARG A 104 -19.17 -4.08 3.32
N MET A 105 -19.07 -3.08 4.18
CA MET A 105 -17.89 -2.84 5.00
C MET A 105 -18.34 -2.35 6.37
N GLU A 106 -17.65 -2.79 7.41
CA GLU A 106 -17.78 -2.26 8.75
C GLU A 106 -16.38 -1.91 9.24
N ALA A 107 -16.11 -0.63 9.48
CA ALA A 107 -14.87 -0.21 10.12
C ALA A 107 -15.05 -0.41 11.63
N ASN A 108 -15.00 -1.68 12.06
CA ASN A 108 -15.27 -2.11 13.44
C ASN A 108 -14.03 -2.62 14.18
N PHE A 109 -12.84 -2.46 13.57
CA PHE A 109 -11.56 -2.81 14.15
C PHE A 109 -10.55 -1.69 13.92
N ASP A 110 -9.59 -1.55 14.84
CA ASP A 110 -8.45 -0.66 14.67
C ASP A 110 -7.43 -1.31 13.71
N PRO A 111 -7.18 -0.74 12.52
CA PRO A 111 -6.28 -1.32 11.55
C PRO A 111 -4.81 -1.26 11.99
N TYR A 112 -4.41 -0.40 12.93
CA TYR A 112 -3.04 -0.42 13.48
C TYR A 112 -2.79 -1.57 14.44
N SER A 113 -3.86 -2.10 15.05
CA SER A 113 -3.81 -3.21 15.99
C SER A 113 -4.00 -4.57 15.31
N SER A 114 -4.41 -4.60 14.03
CA SER A 114 -4.56 -5.85 13.27
C SER A 114 -3.20 -6.45 12.94
N HIS A 115 -3.00 -7.73 13.25
CA HIS A 115 -1.80 -8.49 12.84
C HIS A 115 -1.94 -9.12 11.44
N ALA A 116 -3.16 -9.14 10.91
CA ALA A 116 -3.46 -9.67 9.58
C ALA A 116 -3.77 -8.52 8.63
N PHE A 117 -3.22 -8.59 7.42
CA PHE A 117 -3.46 -7.58 6.39
C PHE A 117 -4.78 -7.81 5.64
N ASP A 118 -5.27 -9.06 5.57
CA ASP A 118 -6.52 -9.40 4.87
C ASP A 118 -7.73 -8.56 5.31
N PRO A 119 -8.04 -8.44 6.62
CA PRO A 119 -9.16 -7.62 7.05
C PRO A 119 -9.04 -6.14 6.65
N ILE A 120 -7.82 -5.61 6.60
CA ILE A 120 -7.55 -4.22 6.19
C ILE A 120 -7.92 -4.06 4.72
N VAL A 121 -7.44 -4.94 3.84
CA VAL A 121 -7.75 -4.88 2.40
C VAL A 121 -9.24 -5.05 2.14
N ASP A 122 -9.87 -6.04 2.79
CA ASP A 122 -11.28 -6.35 2.63
C ASP A 122 -12.18 -5.17 3.05
N ALA A 123 -11.77 -4.39 4.04
CA ALA A 123 -12.47 -3.17 4.46
C ALA A 123 -12.12 -1.93 3.61
N CYS A 124 -10.86 -1.79 3.17
CA CYS A 124 -10.41 -0.67 2.35
C CYS A 124 -11.06 -0.65 0.97
N LEU A 125 -11.23 -1.81 0.31
CA LEU A 125 -11.76 -1.87 -1.05
C LEU A 125 -13.18 -1.28 -1.16
N PRO A 126 -14.17 -1.67 -0.33
CA PRO A 126 -15.48 -1.04 -0.35
C PRO A 126 -15.47 0.44 0.04
N LEU A 127 -14.59 0.84 0.97
CA LEU A 127 -14.43 2.24 1.39
C LEU A 127 -14.00 3.12 0.22
N VAL A 128 -12.94 2.72 -0.48
CA VAL A 128 -12.44 3.43 -1.67
C VAL A 128 -13.50 3.49 -2.76
N LEU A 129 -14.23 2.39 -2.99
CA LEU A 129 -15.32 2.36 -3.97
C LEU A 129 -16.41 3.38 -3.62
N ALA A 130 -16.80 3.48 -2.34
CA ALA A 130 -17.80 4.44 -1.89
C ALA A 130 -17.32 5.88 -2.08
N ILE A 131 -16.09 6.19 -1.66
CA ILE A 131 -15.48 7.52 -1.79
C ILE A 131 -15.42 7.95 -3.27
N ASN A 132 -14.88 7.10 -4.14
CA ASN A 132 -14.79 7.40 -5.57
C ASN A 132 -16.19 7.56 -6.20
N SER A 133 -17.17 6.78 -5.78
CA SER A 133 -18.55 6.91 -6.27
C SER A 133 -19.20 8.23 -5.85
N ILE A 134 -18.96 8.67 -4.60
CA ILE A 134 -19.40 9.97 -4.11
C ILE A 134 -18.73 11.09 -4.91
N ASN A 135 -17.42 11.03 -5.11
CA ASN A 135 -16.68 12.01 -5.91
C ASN A 135 -17.24 12.16 -7.33
N ARG A 136 -17.45 11.04 -8.04
CA ARG A 136 -18.04 11.07 -9.39
C ARG A 136 -19.43 11.67 -9.40
N SER A 137 -20.25 11.42 -8.37
CA SER A 137 -21.60 12.01 -8.26
C SER A 137 -21.57 13.54 -8.10
N MET A 138 -20.47 14.07 -7.58
CA MET A 138 -20.20 15.50 -7.46
C MET A 138 -19.46 16.09 -8.67
N GLY A 139 -19.24 15.31 -9.74
CA GLY A 139 -18.48 15.71 -10.91
C GLY A 139 -16.96 15.84 -10.66
N GLN A 140 -16.47 15.29 -9.55
CA GLN A 140 -15.04 15.25 -9.23
C GLN A 140 -14.41 13.95 -9.74
N PRO A 141 -13.10 13.96 -10.08
CA PRO A 141 -12.39 12.73 -10.37
C PRO A 141 -12.31 11.82 -9.14
N ASP A 142 -12.02 10.55 -9.38
CA ASP A 142 -11.77 9.56 -8.33
C ASP A 142 -10.67 10.08 -7.38
N LEU A 143 -10.94 10.12 -6.07
CA LEU A 143 -9.97 10.55 -5.07
C LEU A 143 -8.80 9.56 -5.00
N TYR A 144 -9.12 8.28 -5.16
CA TYR A 144 -8.20 7.18 -5.03
C TYR A 144 -8.33 6.24 -6.24
N PRO A 145 -7.79 6.65 -7.42
CA PRO A 145 -7.95 5.92 -8.69
C PRO A 145 -7.01 4.71 -8.82
N PHE A 146 -6.57 4.12 -7.70
CA PHE A 146 -5.61 3.03 -7.71
C PHE A 146 -6.31 1.69 -7.85
N VAL A 147 -5.76 0.84 -8.72
CA VAL A 147 -6.05 -0.59 -8.77
C VAL A 147 -4.93 -1.29 -8.01
N VAL A 148 -5.26 -2.18 -7.09
CA VAL A 148 -4.27 -2.93 -6.31
C VAL A 148 -4.19 -4.35 -6.89
N PRO A 149 -3.28 -4.62 -7.86
CA PRO A 149 -3.13 -5.95 -8.42
C PRO A 149 -2.60 -6.95 -7.37
N SER A 150 -2.70 -8.25 -7.67
CA SER A 150 -2.28 -9.33 -6.76
C SER A 150 -0.84 -9.18 -6.28
N ASP A 151 0.04 -8.73 -7.16
CA ASP A 151 1.47 -8.60 -6.88
C ASP A 151 1.73 -7.46 -5.89
N VAL A 152 1.04 -6.34 -6.08
CA VAL A 152 1.06 -5.22 -5.14
C VAL A 152 0.48 -5.63 -3.78
N LEU A 153 -0.61 -6.42 -3.76
CA LEU A 153 -1.15 -6.95 -2.51
C LEU A 153 -0.11 -7.80 -1.75
N GLY A 154 0.68 -8.62 -2.46
CA GLY A 154 1.78 -9.36 -1.87
C GLY A 154 2.83 -8.46 -1.22
N LYS A 155 3.20 -7.37 -1.89
CA LYS A 155 4.16 -6.36 -1.40
C LYS A 155 3.62 -5.61 -0.18
N LEU A 156 2.35 -5.22 -0.20
CA LEU A 156 1.67 -4.58 0.93
C LEU A 156 1.60 -5.50 2.16
N ARG A 157 1.33 -6.80 1.96
CA ARG A 157 1.40 -7.81 3.05
C ARG A 157 2.78 -7.91 3.65
N PHE A 158 3.82 -7.88 2.82
CA PHE A 158 5.19 -7.91 3.29
C PHE A 158 5.50 -6.69 4.16
N ILE A 159 5.12 -5.48 3.70
CA ILE A 159 5.25 -4.24 4.49
C ILE A 159 4.55 -4.39 5.83
N HIS A 160 3.27 -4.78 5.82
CA HIS A 160 2.48 -4.97 7.04
C HIS A 160 3.19 -5.90 8.03
N LYS A 161 3.63 -7.08 7.57
CA LYS A 161 4.35 -8.05 8.40
C LYS A 161 5.63 -7.46 9.01
N ILE A 162 6.45 -6.79 8.19
CA ILE A 162 7.73 -6.22 8.60
C ILE A 162 7.58 -5.12 9.66
N ILE A 163 6.54 -4.27 9.54
CA ILE A 163 6.23 -3.24 10.54
C ILE A 163 5.87 -3.88 11.87
N HIS A 164 4.98 -4.87 11.85
CA HIS A 164 4.52 -5.52 13.07
C HIS A 164 5.61 -6.34 13.76
N GLU A 165 6.55 -6.93 13.00
CA GLU A 165 7.78 -7.53 13.53
C GLU A 165 8.70 -6.51 14.22
N HIS A 166 8.70 -5.25 13.79
CA HIS A 166 9.51 -4.19 14.40
C HIS A 166 8.87 -3.59 15.66
N ARG A 167 7.56 -3.76 15.84
CA ARG A 167 6.81 -3.32 17.03
C ARG A 167 6.87 -4.33 18.20
N ALA A 168 7.24 -5.58 17.92
CA ALA A 168 7.33 -6.67 18.89
C ALA A 168 8.70 -6.67 19.60
#